data_AF-A0A379WPL3-F1
#
_entry.id   AF-A0A379WPL3-F1
#
_cell.length_a   1.000
_cell.length_b   1.000
_cell.length_c   1.000
_cell.angle_alpha   90.00
_cell.angle_beta   90.00
_cell.angle_gamma   90.00
#
_symmetry.space_group_name_H-M   'P 1'
#
loop_
_entity.id
_entity.type
_entity.pdbx_description
1 polymer ?
#
loop_
_entity_poly.entity_id
_entity_poly.type
_entity_poly.pdbx_seq_one_letter_code
_entity_poly.pdbx_strand_id
1 'polypeptide(L)'
;MAWRSSILYENGVLVSAATRGDGTTGEDITSNVRTIRAIPLKLHGDNIPARLEVRGEVFLPQAGFEKINEDARRTGGKVFANPRNAAAGSLRQLDPRITAKRPLTFSATASVFWKAASCRIRIWDVCCNLKRGGYRSAIA
;
A
#
# COMPACT_ATOMS: atom_id res chain seq x y z
N MET A 1 -4.96 5.80 -12.69
CA MET A 1 -5.98 5.63 -11.64
C MET A 1 -5.63 4.41 -10.80
N ALA A 2 -5.43 4.55 -9.50
CA ALA A 2 -4.81 3.53 -8.64
C ALA A 2 -5.85 2.75 -7.81
N TRP A 3 -5.39 1.76 -7.03
CA TRP A 3 -6.28 0.87 -6.27
C TRP A 3 -6.40 1.34 -4.81
N ARG A 4 -7.59 1.80 -4.43
CA ARG A 4 -7.86 2.34 -3.09
C ARG A 4 -7.84 1.24 -2.04
N SER A 5 -7.05 1.46 -1.00
CA SER A 5 -6.79 0.51 0.08
C SER A 5 -6.72 1.22 1.43
N SER A 6 -7.10 0.49 2.48
CA SER A 6 -7.03 0.91 3.88
C SER A 6 -6.09 0.00 4.64
N ILE A 7 -5.20 0.58 5.44
CA ILE A 7 -4.17 -0.13 6.22
C ILE A 7 -4.37 0.26 7.68
N LEU A 8 -4.57 -0.73 8.53
CA LEU A 8 -4.76 -0.55 9.96
C LEU A 8 -3.46 -0.84 10.71
N TYR A 9 -3.07 0.13 11.54
CA TYR A 9 -2.02 0.00 12.53
C TYR A 9 -2.62 0.03 13.93
N GLU A 10 -2.19 -0.90 14.78
CA GLU A 10 -2.49 -0.88 16.21
C GLU A 10 -1.18 -0.80 16.99
N ASN A 11 -1.09 0.16 17.91
CA ASN A 11 0.14 0.48 18.65
C ASN A 11 1.37 0.61 17.73
N GLY A 12 1.15 1.17 16.54
CA GLY A 12 2.17 1.35 15.50
C GLY A 12 2.54 0.10 14.71
N VAL A 13 1.94 -1.06 14.95
CA VAL A 13 2.20 -2.29 14.18
C VAL A 13 1.10 -2.50 13.15
N LEU A 14 1.48 -2.81 11.90
CA LEU A 14 0.51 -3.16 10.86
C LEU A 14 -0.22 -4.44 11.28
N VAL A 15 -1.53 -4.34 11.47
CA VAL A 15 -2.38 -5.47 11.87
C VAL A 15 -3.12 -6.02 10.66
N SER A 16 -3.81 -5.16 9.90
CA SER A 16 -4.60 -5.58 8.75
C SER A 16 -4.54 -4.57 7.60
N ALA A 17 -4.85 -5.03 6.40
CA ALA A 17 -5.09 -4.17 5.25
C ALA A 17 -6.21 -4.72 4.37
N ALA A 18 -7.08 -3.83 3.90
CA ALA A 18 -8.24 -4.19 3.10
C ALA A 18 -8.31 -3.34 1.83
N THR A 19 -8.83 -3.94 0.75
CA THR A 19 -9.27 -3.16 -0.41
C THR A 19 -10.54 -2.39 -0.08
N ARG A 20 -10.78 -1.27 -0.78
CA ARG A 20 -12.03 -0.51 -0.59
C ARG A 20 -13.28 -1.32 -0.97
N GLY A 21 -13.18 -2.23 -1.95
CA GLY A 21 -14.35 -2.95 -2.47
C GLY A 21 -15.48 -2.01 -2.91
N ASP A 22 -16.70 -2.31 -2.46
CA ASP A 22 -17.93 -1.52 -2.62
C ASP A 22 -18.09 -0.39 -1.58
N GLY A 23 -17.13 -0.24 -0.66
CA GLY A 23 -17.18 0.72 0.45
C GLY A 23 -17.66 0.14 1.78
N THR A 24 -18.22 -1.08 1.78
CA THR A 24 -18.75 -1.76 2.97
C THR A 24 -17.99 -3.07 3.24
N THR A 25 -17.65 -3.82 2.19
CA THR A 25 -16.91 -5.09 2.27
C THR A 25 -15.64 -5.01 1.42
N GLY A 26 -14.49 -5.10 2.10
CA GLY A 26 -13.17 -5.15 1.46
C GLY A 26 -12.59 -6.56 1.47
N GLU A 27 -11.78 -6.89 0.46
CA GLU A 27 -10.96 -8.10 0.50
C GLU A 27 -9.77 -7.89 1.44
N ASP A 28 -9.49 -8.88 2.28
CA ASP A 28 -8.26 -8.91 3.08
C ASP A 28 -7.05 -9.10 2.17
N ILE A 29 -6.20 -8.07 2.15
CA ILE A 29 -4.96 -8.02 1.37
C ILE A 29 -3.74 -7.89 2.29
N THR A 30 -3.88 -8.19 3.57
CA THR A 30 -2.84 -7.99 4.60
C THR A 30 -1.52 -8.63 4.20
N SER A 31 -1.54 -9.91 3.82
CA SER A 31 -0.34 -10.65 3.43
C SER A 31 0.36 -10.04 2.22
N ASN A 32 -0.41 -9.56 1.22
CA ASN A 32 0.11 -8.92 0.03
C ASN A 32 0.68 -7.53 0.32
N VAL A 33 -0.01 -6.75 1.14
CA VAL A 33 0.40 -5.40 1.56
C VAL A 33 1.71 -5.44 2.35
N ARG A 34 1.91 -6.45 3.20
CA ARG A 34 3.18 -6.65 3.94
C ARG A 34 4.40 -6.84 3.03
N THR A 35 4.20 -7.21 1.77
CA THR A 35 5.31 -7.38 0.80
C THR A 35 5.72 -6.08 0.11
N ILE A 36 4.90 -5.02 0.23
CA ILE A 36 5.13 -3.74 -0.42
C ILE A 36 6.15 -2.96 0.40
N ARG A 37 7.36 -2.80 -0.12
CA ARG A 37 8.47 -2.13 0.59
C ARG A 37 8.16 -0.70 1.00
N ALA A 38 7.32 -0.01 0.25
CA ALA A 38 6.90 1.36 0.56
C ALA A 38 6.02 1.45 1.83
N ILE A 39 5.51 0.33 2.35
CA ILE A 39 4.60 0.28 3.49
C ILE A 39 5.36 -0.27 4.71
N PRO A 40 5.57 0.52 5.78
CA PRO A 40 6.26 0.05 6.97
C PRO A 40 5.41 -0.97 7.71
N LEU A 41 6.05 -2.04 8.21
CA LEU A 41 5.38 -3.00 9.09
C LEU A 41 5.19 -2.45 10.51
N LYS A 42 6.05 -1.48 10.90
CA LYS A 42 6.00 -0.79 12.18
C LYS A 42 6.27 0.70 11.96
N LEU A 43 5.45 1.55 12.57
CA LEU A 43 5.62 2.99 12.60
C LEU A 43 6.64 3.37 13.68
N HIS A 44 7.47 4.36 13.39
CA HIS A 44 8.51 4.88 14.27
C HIS A 44 8.28 6.37 14.55
N GLY A 45 8.31 6.74 15.83
CA GLY A 45 8.16 8.13 16.26
C GLY A 45 7.40 8.22 17.58
N ASP A 46 7.26 9.45 18.06
CA ASP A 46 6.57 9.75 19.31
C ASP A 46 5.06 9.92 19.06
N ASN A 47 4.24 9.62 20.08
CA ASN A 47 2.79 9.79 20.07
C ASN A 47 2.02 9.00 18.99
N ILE A 48 2.43 7.77 18.70
CA ILE A 48 1.68 6.88 17.79
C ILE A 48 0.33 6.52 18.43
N PRO A 49 -0.81 6.74 17.75
CA PRO A 49 -2.13 6.36 18.23
C PRO A 49 -2.21 4.87 18.54
N ALA A 50 -3.04 4.52 19.52
CA ALA A 50 -3.37 3.13 19.79
C ALA A 50 -3.98 2.45 18.55
N ARG A 51 -4.74 3.19 17.75
CA ARG A 51 -5.32 2.72 16.49
C ARG A 51 -5.29 3.81 15.42
N LEU A 52 -4.65 3.49 14.28
CA LEU A 52 -4.48 4.39 13.15
C LEU A 52 -4.88 3.67 11.86
N GLU A 53 -5.83 4.25 11.14
CA GLU A 53 -6.22 3.79 9.80
C GLU A 53 -5.60 4.73 8.75
N VAL A 54 -4.72 4.18 7.91
CA VAL A 54 -4.10 4.90 6.79
C VAL A 54 -4.80 4.49 5.51
N ARG A 55 -5.39 5.47 4.83
CA ARG A 55 -6.04 5.29 3.53
C ARG A 55 -5.13 5.83 2.43
N GLY A 56 -5.07 5.08 1.34
CA GLY A 56 -4.22 5.45 0.22
C GLY A 56 -4.49 4.63 -1.01
N GLU A 57 -3.56 4.73 -1.93
CA GLU A 57 -3.62 4.09 -3.22
C GLU A 57 -2.35 3.29 -3.48
N VAL A 58 -2.53 2.00 -3.77
CA VAL A 58 -1.43 1.17 -4.30
C VAL A 58 -1.41 1.34 -5.82
N PHE A 59 -0.23 1.59 -6.35
CA PHE A 59 -0.01 1.70 -7.78
C PHE A 59 1.29 1.05 -8.21
N LEU A 60 1.43 0.88 -9.51
CA LEU A 60 2.59 0.30 -10.16
C LEU A 60 3.24 1.39 -11.01
N PRO A 61 4.49 1.79 -10.73
CA PRO A 61 5.22 2.74 -11.56
C PRO A 61 5.34 2.23 -13.00
N GLN A 62 5.42 3.15 -13.96
CA GLN A 62 5.44 2.80 -15.38
C GLN A 62 6.59 1.85 -15.77
N ALA A 63 7.81 2.10 -15.28
CA ALA A 63 8.94 1.20 -15.48
C ALA A 63 8.69 -0.22 -14.94
N GLY A 64 7.98 -0.33 -13.81
CA GLY A 64 7.60 -1.62 -13.23
C GLY A 64 6.54 -2.35 -14.07
N PHE A 65 5.59 -1.61 -14.64
CA PHE A 65 4.58 -2.14 -15.55
C PHE A 65 5.18 -2.67 -16.85
N GLU A 66 6.08 -1.91 -17.47
CA GLU A 66 6.77 -2.31 -18.70
C GLU A 66 7.56 -3.60 -18.48
N LYS A 67 8.33 -3.68 -17.39
CA LYS A 67 9.08 -4.88 -17.01
C LYS A 67 8.17 -6.10 -16.81
N ILE A 68 7.05 -5.92 -16.13
CA ILE A 68 6.07 -7.00 -15.92
C ILE A 68 5.52 -7.53 -17.25
N ASN A 69 5.19 -6.63 -18.18
CA ASN A 69 4.64 -7.02 -19.47
C ASN A 69 5.69 -7.61 -20.40
N GLU A 70 6.94 -7.19 -20.30
CA GLU A 70 8.07 -7.80 -20.99
C GLU A 70 8.33 -9.24 -20.50
N ASP A 71 8.41 -9.43 -19.18
CA ASP A 71 8.58 -10.76 -18.58
C ASP A 71 7.41 -11.69 -18.91
N ALA A 72 6.18 -11.16 -18.92
CA ALA A 72 4.98 -11.90 -19.31
C ALA A 72 5.02 -12.31 -20.79
N ARG A 73 5.43 -11.41 -21.71
CA ARG A 73 5.57 -11.75 -23.13
C ARG A 73 6.61 -12.84 -23.37
N ARG A 74 7.74 -12.82 -22.64
CA ARG A 74 8.79 -13.84 -22.76
C ARG A 74 8.37 -15.21 -22.24
N THR A 75 7.57 -15.25 -21.18
CA THR A 75 7.15 -16.49 -20.51
C THR A 75 5.78 -17.02 -20.97
N GLY A 76 5.11 -16.32 -21.91
CA GLY A 76 3.73 -16.64 -22.31
C GLY A 76 2.69 -16.34 -21.23
N GLY A 77 3.04 -15.51 -20.25
CA GLY A 77 2.17 -15.10 -19.15
C GLY A 77 1.16 -14.01 -19.53
N LYS A 78 0.31 -13.66 -18.57
CA LYS A 78 -0.72 -12.64 -18.75
C LYS A 78 -0.12 -11.24 -18.89
N VAL A 79 -0.37 -10.60 -20.04
CA VAL A 79 -0.04 -9.20 -20.30
C VAL A 79 -1.17 -8.30 -19.79
N PHE A 80 -0.82 -7.20 -19.13
CA PHE A 80 -1.77 -6.23 -18.62
C PHE A 80 -1.95 -5.05 -19.58
N ALA A 81 -3.19 -4.65 -19.83
CA ALA A 81 -3.50 -3.53 -20.72
C ALA A 81 -3.08 -2.15 -20.17
N ASN A 82 -3.04 -1.98 -18.85
CA ASN A 82 -2.63 -0.73 -18.22
C ASN A 82 -2.04 -0.96 -16.81
N PRO A 83 -1.27 0.00 -16.26
CA PRO A 83 -0.65 -0.12 -14.94
C PRO A 83 -1.64 -0.33 -13.80
N ARG A 84 -2.87 0.20 -13.92
CA ARG A 84 -3.94 0.02 -12.93
C ARG A 84 -4.31 -1.45 -12.79
N ASN A 85 -4.56 -2.11 -13.91
CA ASN A 85 -4.95 -3.52 -13.95
C ASN A 85 -3.80 -4.42 -13.46
N ALA A 86 -2.55 -4.04 -13.77
CA ALA A 86 -1.37 -4.73 -13.26
C ALA A 86 -1.22 -4.60 -11.74
N ALA A 87 -1.43 -3.40 -11.18
CA ALA A 87 -1.42 -3.18 -9.73
C ALA A 87 -2.52 -4.00 -9.03
N ALA A 88 -3.74 -3.95 -9.56
CA ALA A 88 -4.88 -4.71 -9.07
C ALA A 88 -4.65 -6.22 -9.06
N GLY A 89 -4.19 -6.75 -10.20
CA GLY A 89 -3.92 -8.16 -10.37
C GLY A 89 -2.76 -8.64 -9.51
N SER A 90 -1.80 -7.75 -9.22
CA SER A 90 -0.69 -8.05 -8.30
C SER A 90 -1.14 -8.09 -6.85
N LEU A 91 -2.05 -7.19 -6.43
CA LEU A 91 -2.56 -7.14 -5.05
C LEU A 91 -3.52 -8.28 -4.68
N ARG A 92 -4.14 -8.92 -5.66
CA ARG A 92 -5.13 -10.01 -5.47
C ARG A 92 -4.53 -11.39 -5.74
N GLN A 93 -3.21 -11.53 -5.72
CA GLN A 93 -2.56 -12.83 -5.81
C GLN A 93 -2.81 -13.64 -4.54
N LEU A 94 -3.12 -14.93 -4.69
CA LEU A 94 -3.27 -15.86 -3.57
C LEU A 94 -1.93 -16.09 -2.86
N ASP A 95 -0.84 -16.17 -3.63
CA ASP A 95 0.51 -16.30 -3.09
C ASP A 95 1.20 -14.93 -2.97
N PRO A 96 1.46 -14.45 -1.74
CA PRO A 96 2.09 -13.15 -1.52
C PRO A 96 3.53 -13.08 -2.05
N ARG A 97 4.20 -14.21 -2.27
CA ARG A 97 5.54 -14.24 -2.88
C ARG A 97 5.51 -13.77 -4.34
N ILE A 98 4.37 -13.92 -5.02
CA ILE A 98 4.20 -13.38 -6.38
C ILE A 98 4.07 -11.86 -6.29
N THR A 99 3.29 -11.34 -5.33
CA THR A 99 3.15 -9.91 -5.05
C THR A 99 4.49 -9.27 -4.70
N ALA A 100 5.30 -9.93 -3.87
CA ALA A 100 6.62 -9.44 -3.45
C ALA A 100 7.61 -9.21 -4.60
N LYS A 101 7.47 -9.93 -5.72
CA LYS A 101 8.29 -9.76 -6.92
C LYS A 101 7.86 -8.56 -7.77
N ARG A 102 6.67 -8.01 -7.52
CA ARG A 102 6.09 -6.90 -8.27
C ARG A 102 6.54 -5.59 -7.62
N PRO A 103 7.02 -4.60 -8.38
CA PRO A 103 7.47 -3.32 -7.83
C PRO A 103 6.28 -2.40 -7.50
N LEU A 104 5.39 -2.86 -6.62
CA LEU A 104 4.26 -2.08 -6.12
C LEU A 104 4.75 -0.98 -5.18
N THR A 105 4.04 0.15 -5.20
CA THR A 105 4.27 1.25 -4.27
C THR A 105 2.94 1.78 -3.76
N PHE A 106 2.97 2.56 -2.68
CA PHE A 106 1.80 3.05 -1.98
C PHE A 106 1.89 4.55 -1.74
N SER A 107 0.83 5.28 -2.07
CA SER A 107 0.68 6.69 -1.71
C SER A 107 -0.45 6.85 -0.70
N ALA A 108 -0.13 7.38 0.47
CA ALA A 108 -1.13 7.76 1.47
C ALA A 108 -1.86 9.03 1.02
N THR A 109 -3.19 9.04 1.16
CA THR A 109 -4.05 10.18 0.82
C THR A 109 -4.82 10.72 2.02
N ALA A 110 -5.18 9.87 2.98
CA ALA A 110 -5.86 10.29 4.20
C ALA A 110 -5.48 9.41 5.40
N SER A 111 -5.55 9.98 6.60
CA SER A 111 -5.33 9.27 7.87
C SER A 111 -6.56 9.48 8.76
N VAL A 112 -7.13 8.40 9.31
CA VAL A 112 -8.22 8.46 10.29
C VAL A 112 -7.71 7.97 11.63
N PHE A 113 -7.91 8.79 12.67
CA PHE A 113 -7.48 8.50 14.04
C PHE A 113 -8.66 8.00 14.87
N TRP A 114 -8.51 6.84 15.51
CA TRP A 114 -9.50 6.33 16.46
C TRP A 114 -8.85 6.31 17.85
N LYS A 115 -9.23 7.28 18.69
CA LYS A 115 -8.71 7.57 20.05
C LYS A 115 -7.26 8.05 20.12
N ALA A 116 -7.09 9.37 20.07
CA ALA A 116 -6.07 10.09 20.85
C ALA A 116 -6.50 11.56 20.98
N ALA A 117 -6.75 12.02 22.21
CA ALA A 117 -7.23 13.38 22.50
C ALA A 117 -6.19 14.49 22.24
N SER A 118 -4.97 14.16 21.81
CA SER A 118 -3.89 15.13 21.60
C SER A 118 -2.87 14.73 20.52
N CYS A 119 -3.16 13.72 19.69
CA CYS A 119 -2.20 13.25 18.70
C CYS A 119 -2.15 14.19 17.48
N ARG A 120 -1.09 14.98 17.38
CA ARG A 120 -0.80 15.86 16.23
C ARG A 120 0.12 15.15 15.24
N ILE A 121 -0.25 13.95 14.78
CA ILE A 121 0.41 13.33 13.62
C ILE A 121 -0.16 13.98 12.38
N ARG A 122 0.62 14.81 11.69
CA ARG A 122 0.25 15.31 10.37
C ARG A 122 0.34 14.16 9.38
N ILE A 123 -0.42 14.23 8.28
CA ILE A 123 -0.25 13.28 7.18
C ILE A 123 1.20 13.24 6.68
N TRP A 124 1.92 14.36 6.86
CA TRP A 124 3.35 14.49 6.65
C TRP A 124 4.21 13.58 7.54
N ASP A 125 3.84 13.33 8.79
CA ASP A 125 4.59 12.47 9.72
C ASP A 125 4.39 10.98 9.39
N VAL A 126 3.19 10.61 8.94
CA VAL A 126 2.92 9.28 8.34
C VAL A 126 3.70 9.12 7.04
N CYS A 127 3.67 10.15 6.17
CA CYS A 127 4.49 10.21 4.96
C CYS A 127 6.00 10.20 5.26
N CYS A 128 6.47 10.78 6.37
CA CYS A 128 7.88 10.73 6.79
C CYS A 128 8.29 9.34 7.25
N ASN A 129 7.41 8.63 7.96
CA ASN A 129 7.61 7.22 8.28
C ASN A 129 7.67 6.36 7.01
N LEU A 130 6.76 6.61 6.06
CA LEU A 130 6.80 6.01 4.73
C LEU A 130 8.12 6.37 3.99
N LYS A 131 8.57 7.63 4.04
CA LYS A 131 9.81 8.13 3.40
C LYS A 131 11.06 7.47 3.98
N ARG A 132 11.16 7.32 5.30
CA ARG A 132 12.26 6.59 5.96
C ARG A 132 12.29 5.10 5.58
N GLY A 133 11.14 4.52 5.26
CA GLY A 133 11.01 3.19 4.66
C GLY A 133 11.29 3.10 3.14
N GLY A 134 11.70 4.20 2.49
CA GLY A 134 12.06 4.23 1.07
C GLY A 134 11.02 4.88 0.13
N TYR A 135 9.99 5.53 0.65
CA TYR A 135 8.99 6.25 -0.16
C TYR A 135 9.52 7.58 -0.74
N ARG A 136 9.14 7.91 -1.98
CA ARG A 136 9.21 9.26 -2.56
C ARG A 136 7.78 9.80 -2.63
N SER A 137 7.48 10.88 -1.90
CA SER A 137 6.15 11.51 -1.94
C SER A 137 5.88 12.21 -3.27
N ALA A 138 4.69 12.01 -3.84
CA ALA A 138 4.17 12.78 -4.97
C ALA A 138 3.36 14.02 -4.52
N ILE A 139 3.69 14.58 -3.36
CA ILE A 139 3.10 15.82 -2.86
C ILE A 139 4.26 16.82 -2.79
N ALA A 140 4.34 17.68 -3.80
CA ALA A 140 5.06 18.95 -3.73
C ALA A 140 4.18 19.96 -3.00
#